data_AF-A0A3B9MQH6-F1
#
_entry.id   AF-A0A3B9MQH6-F1
#
_cell.length_a   1.000
_cell.length_b   1.000
_cell.length_c   1.000
_cell.angle_alpha   90.00
_cell.angle_beta   90.00
_cell.angle_gamma   90.00
#
_symmetry.space_group_name_H-M   'P 1'
#
loop_
_entity.id
_entity.type
_entity.pdbx_description
1 polymer ?
#
loop_
_entity_poly.entity_id
_entity_poly.type
_entity_poly.pdbx_seq_one_letter_code
_entity_poly.pdbx_strand_id
1 'polypeptide(L)'
;MVEPDVESVLREISERVRARPVPASNPARQTANVGDEGNGTGEFLAVSGEETDTAEALNLINSYLTTTARAWDRLPPLISNRTGTLARIELALKRYLKRATNWFTWEQVNFNAAVHQALRDTLRALSACEQELARLRLELEAQRLGLKQQTETIAEVEAQRAQLEAQRAQLEAQRAQLEAQRTRLITQLGELARELRERDERLQDDQRVCFKQLSLQATESAVLEDRARRKTEALLEELKRRVEQLEARKS
;
A
#
# COMPACT_ATOMS: atom_id res chain seq x y z
N MET A 1 28.56 53.87 31.34
CA MET A 1 27.24 53.35 30.93
C MET A 1 26.29 53.65 32.08
N VAL A 2 25.27 54.48 31.84
CA VAL A 2 24.34 54.93 32.89
C VAL A 2 23.39 53.78 33.20
N GLU A 3 23.42 53.25 34.42
CA GLU A 3 22.49 52.22 34.85
C GLU A 3 21.07 52.82 34.89
N PRO A 4 20.08 52.23 34.20
CA PRO A 4 18.71 52.75 34.22
C PRO A 4 18.14 52.67 35.63
N ASP A 5 17.51 53.76 36.04
CA ASP A 5 16.84 53.90 37.33
C ASP A 5 15.73 52.82 37.48
N VAL A 6 15.58 52.25 38.67
CA VAL A 6 14.61 51.16 38.93
C VAL A 6 13.19 51.62 38.63
N GLU A 7 12.91 52.91 38.84
CA GLU A 7 11.63 53.54 38.52
C GLU A 7 11.33 53.53 37.03
N SER A 8 12.35 53.74 36.18
CA SER A 8 12.23 53.64 34.72
C SER A 8 11.85 52.23 34.31
N VAL A 9 12.47 51.21 34.92
CA VAL A 9 12.25 49.80 34.58
C VAL A 9 10.86 49.33 35.03
N LEU A 10 10.43 49.71 36.23
CA LEU A 10 9.08 49.37 36.74
C LEU A 10 7.97 50.07 35.95
N ARG A 11 8.21 51.32 35.53
CA ARG A 11 7.28 52.08 34.69
C ARG A 11 7.15 51.45 33.30
N GLU A 12 8.27 51.04 32.70
CA GLU A 12 8.30 50.32 31.42
C GLU A 12 7.52 49.00 31.49
N ILE A 13 7.66 48.24 32.59
CA ILE A 13 6.86 47.01 32.81
C ILE A 13 5.38 47.35 32.91
N SER A 14 5.01 48.38 33.68
CA SER A 14 3.61 48.79 33.88
C SER A 14 2.95 49.24 32.57
N GLU A 15 3.66 50.03 31.77
CA GLU A 15 3.18 50.53 30.49
C GLU A 15 3.03 49.39 29.47
N ARG A 16 3.95 48.42 29.42
CA ARG A 16 3.85 47.24 28.54
C ARG A 16 2.72 46.29 28.94
N VAL A 17 2.47 46.10 30.23
CA VAL A 17 1.34 45.28 30.72
C VAL A 17 0.00 45.96 30.43
N ARG A 18 -0.08 47.29 30.54
CA ARG A 18 -1.29 48.06 30.20
C ARG A 18 -1.54 48.16 28.71
N ALA A 19 -0.50 48.13 27.88
CA ALA A 19 -0.62 48.16 26.43
C ALA A 19 -1.08 46.82 25.83
N ARG A 20 -1.15 45.75 26.63
CA ARG A 20 -1.66 44.45 26.16
C ARG A 20 -3.20 44.50 26.08
N PRO A 21 -3.80 44.30 24.90
CA PRO A 21 -5.24 44.07 24.81
C PRO A 21 -5.56 42.75 25.51
N VAL A 22 -6.47 42.79 26.49
CA VAL A 22 -7.08 41.58 27.06
C VAL A 22 -7.74 40.85 25.88
N PRO A 23 -7.41 39.58 25.59
CA PRO A 23 -8.12 38.84 24.56
C PRO A 23 -9.58 38.80 25.00
N ALA A 24 -10.45 39.41 24.21
CA ALA A 24 -11.88 39.38 24.43
C ALA A 24 -12.28 37.91 24.61
N SER A 25 -12.83 37.59 25.78
CA SER A 25 -13.49 36.31 26.00
C SER A 25 -14.54 36.16 24.91
N ASN A 26 -14.26 35.28 23.94
CA ASN A 26 -15.16 34.98 22.84
C ASN A 26 -16.49 34.49 23.44
N PRO A 27 -17.62 35.20 23.29
CA PRO A 27 -18.90 34.75 23.84
C PRO A 27 -19.49 33.54 23.07
N ALA A 28 -18.77 32.98 22.09
CA ALA A 28 -19.25 31.91 21.22
C ALA A 28 -18.93 30.47 21.69
N ARG A 29 -18.47 30.26 22.94
CA ARG A 29 -18.19 28.92 23.48
C ARG A 29 -19.18 28.41 24.54
N GLN A 30 -20.37 29.00 24.61
CA GLN A 30 -21.47 28.53 25.46
C GLN A 30 -22.72 28.15 24.67
N THR A 31 -22.60 27.26 23.69
CA THR A 31 -23.70 26.35 23.29
C THR A 31 -23.13 25.21 22.46
N ALA A 32 -22.69 24.12 23.11
CA ALA A 32 -22.64 22.80 22.49
C ALA A 32 -22.47 21.76 23.59
N ASN A 33 -23.56 21.54 24.33
CA ASN A 33 -23.69 20.34 25.15
C ASN A 33 -24.54 19.35 24.35
N VAL A 34 -23.92 18.18 24.07
CA VAL A 34 -24.53 16.85 23.95
C VAL A 34 -25.54 16.58 22.81
N GLY A 35 -25.09 15.72 21.88
CA GLY A 35 -25.88 14.99 20.87
C GLY A 35 -24.91 14.44 19.82
N ASP A 36 -24.35 13.25 20.02
CA ASP A 36 -24.86 11.96 19.51
C ASP A 36 -24.25 11.61 18.14
N GLU A 37 -24.01 10.32 17.99
CA GLU A 37 -23.30 9.50 16.99
C GLU A 37 -23.04 10.04 15.56
N GLY A 38 -21.85 9.72 15.01
CA GLY A 38 -21.60 9.86 13.57
C GLY A 38 -20.14 9.70 13.12
N ASN A 39 -19.80 8.50 12.65
CA ASN A 39 -18.56 8.12 12.00
C ASN A 39 -18.30 8.94 10.71
N GLY A 40 -17.10 9.49 10.49
CA GLY A 40 -16.70 9.99 9.17
C GLY A 40 -15.71 11.16 9.13
N THR A 41 -14.53 10.90 8.58
CA THR A 41 -13.56 11.85 8.01
C THR A 41 -13.03 12.94 8.94
N GLY A 42 -11.94 12.61 9.63
CA GLY A 42 -11.08 13.57 10.30
C GLY A 42 -10.41 14.51 9.30
N GLU A 43 -11.01 15.67 9.10
CA GLU A 43 -10.30 16.85 8.64
C GLU A 43 -9.59 17.44 9.85
N PHE A 44 -8.31 17.10 9.98
CA PHE A 44 -7.42 17.66 10.99
C PHE A 44 -7.25 19.15 10.64
N LEU A 45 -8.12 19.99 11.19
CA LEU A 45 -7.96 21.45 11.23
C LEU A 45 -6.55 21.72 11.74
N ALA A 46 -5.68 22.12 10.82
CA ALA A 46 -4.33 22.49 11.12
C ALA A 46 -4.39 23.72 12.03
N VAL A 47 -4.26 23.47 13.34
CA VAL A 47 -4.01 24.50 14.36
C VAL A 47 -2.55 24.94 14.19
N SER A 48 -2.22 25.48 13.03
CA SER A 48 -0.91 26.04 12.72
C SER A 48 -0.70 27.40 13.37
N GLY A 49 -1.75 27.96 14.00
CA GLY A 49 -1.71 29.27 14.66
C GLY A 49 -1.39 29.24 16.15
N GLU A 50 -1.49 28.10 16.85
CA GLU A 50 -1.16 28.06 18.30
C GLU A 50 0.33 27.91 18.56
N GLU A 51 1.11 27.25 17.69
CA GLU A 51 2.55 27.04 17.91
C GLU A 51 3.35 28.35 17.86
N THR A 52 2.95 29.29 16.99
CA THR A 52 3.55 30.63 16.96
C THR A 52 3.20 31.41 18.22
N ASP A 53 1.97 31.28 18.72
CA ASP A 53 1.49 31.95 19.92
C ASP A 53 2.18 31.45 21.20
N THR A 54 2.47 30.15 21.32
CA THR A 54 3.17 29.62 22.51
C THR A 54 4.66 29.96 22.51
N ALA A 55 5.34 29.85 21.37
CA ALA A 55 6.75 30.24 21.24
C ALA A 55 6.94 31.75 21.48
N GLU A 56 6.03 32.59 20.98
CA GLU A 56 6.00 34.03 21.27
C GLU A 56 5.72 34.30 22.76
N ALA A 57 4.82 33.55 23.38
CA ALA A 57 4.55 33.66 24.81
C ALA A 57 5.77 33.27 25.67
N LEU A 58 6.51 32.21 25.32
CA LEU A 58 7.75 31.83 26.04
C LEU A 58 8.85 32.89 25.86
N ASN A 59 9.00 33.44 24.65
CA ASN A 59 9.93 34.52 24.38
C ASN A 59 9.58 35.80 25.16
N LEU A 60 8.28 36.09 25.29
CA LEU A 60 7.79 37.19 26.10
C LEU A 60 8.07 36.96 27.59
N ILE A 61 7.82 35.76 28.13
CA ILE A 61 8.15 35.40 29.52
C ILE A 61 9.66 35.54 29.76
N ASN A 62 10.49 35.09 28.82
CA ASN A 62 11.94 35.27 28.88
C ASN A 62 12.33 36.76 28.90
N SER A 63 11.66 37.61 28.13
CA SER A 63 11.89 39.06 28.13
C SER A 63 11.52 39.71 29.49
N TYR A 64 10.46 39.24 30.13
CA TYR A 64 10.09 39.70 31.46
C TYR A 64 11.06 39.21 32.53
N LEU A 65 11.51 37.96 32.44
CA LEU A 65 12.51 37.39 33.36
C LEU A 65 13.89 38.06 33.22
N THR A 66 14.29 38.44 32.02
CA THR A 66 15.53 39.19 31.80
C THR A 66 15.43 40.62 32.31
N THR A 67 14.25 41.23 32.28
CA THR A 67 13.99 42.55 32.86
C THR A 67 13.98 42.50 34.39
N THR A 68 13.32 41.50 34.98
CA THR A 68 13.28 41.32 36.44
C THR A 68 14.65 40.93 37.00
N ALA A 69 15.47 40.18 36.26
CA ALA A 69 16.86 39.87 36.64
C ALA A 69 17.70 41.13 36.94
N ARG A 70 17.37 42.29 36.34
CA ARG A 70 18.10 43.55 36.54
C ARG A 70 17.65 44.33 37.79
N ALA A 71 16.42 44.10 38.23
CA ALA A 71 15.79 44.87 39.32
C ALA A 71 15.57 44.03 40.59
N TRP A 72 15.86 42.74 40.53
CA TRP A 72 15.47 41.80 41.55
C TRP A 72 16.20 42.03 42.91
N ASP A 73 17.46 42.48 42.90
CA ASP A 73 18.21 42.86 44.12
C ASP A 73 17.94 44.30 44.61
N ARG A 74 17.05 45.05 43.95
CA ARG A 74 16.85 46.48 44.19
C ARG A 74 15.45 46.75 44.73
N LEU A 75 15.39 47.38 45.89
CA LEU A 75 14.14 47.93 46.42
C LEU A 75 13.84 49.30 45.81
N PRO A 76 12.56 49.67 45.66
CA PRO A 76 12.19 50.99 45.17
C PRO A 76 12.78 52.07 46.10
N PRO A 77 13.39 53.13 45.54
CA PRO A 77 13.99 54.18 46.34
C PRO A 77 12.92 54.92 47.14
N LEU A 78 13.00 54.85 48.46
CA LEU A 78 12.15 55.65 49.36
C LEU A 78 12.70 57.07 49.46
N ILE A 79 12.32 57.93 48.51
CA ILE A 79 12.67 59.35 48.54
C ILE A 79 11.74 60.06 49.54
N SER A 80 12.27 60.54 50.67
CA SER A 80 11.51 61.45 51.54
C SER A 80 11.93 62.90 51.27
N ASN A 81 11.05 63.63 50.59
CA ASN A 81 11.21 65.07 50.35
C ASN A 81 10.74 65.88 51.57
N ARG A 82 11.43 65.77 52.70
CA ARG A 82 11.09 66.54 53.92
C ARG A 82 12.32 67.18 54.57
N THR A 83 12.28 68.51 54.70
CA THR A 83 13.31 69.34 55.34
C THR A 83 12.82 69.88 56.69
N GLY A 84 13.65 69.84 57.75
CA GLY A 84 13.36 70.47 59.06
C GLY A 84 13.49 69.54 60.28
N THR A 85 12.91 69.93 61.43
CA THR A 85 12.94 69.17 62.69
C THR A 85 12.24 67.82 62.61
N LEU A 86 11.20 67.72 61.77
CA LEU A 86 10.55 66.45 61.40
C LEU A 86 11.53 65.46 60.76
N ALA A 87 12.51 65.95 59.99
CA ALA A 87 13.54 65.09 59.41
C ALA A 87 14.46 64.46 60.48
N ARG A 88 14.68 65.13 61.62
CA ARG A 88 15.49 64.57 62.73
C ARG A 88 14.75 63.45 63.46
N ILE A 89 13.45 63.62 63.69
CA ILE A 89 12.58 62.55 64.24
C ILE A 89 12.51 61.39 63.26
N GLU A 90 12.32 61.69 61.97
CA GLU A 90 12.33 60.70 60.89
C GLU A 90 13.67 59.95 60.82
N LEU A 91 14.81 60.64 60.97
CA LEU A 91 16.14 60.03 61.00
C LEU A 91 16.34 59.12 62.23
N ALA A 92 15.84 59.52 63.40
CA ALA A 92 15.88 58.69 64.61
C ALA A 92 15.01 57.43 64.48
N LEU A 93 13.80 57.59 63.95
CA LEU A 93 12.88 56.51 63.64
C LEU A 93 13.47 55.57 62.57
N LYS A 94 14.04 56.13 61.50
CA LYS A 94 14.75 55.39 60.45
C LYS A 94 15.92 54.58 61.00
N ARG A 95 16.72 55.10 61.94
CA ARG A 95 17.82 54.34 62.57
C ARG A 95 17.32 53.16 63.40
N TYR A 96 16.22 53.34 64.12
CA TYR A 96 15.61 52.27 64.92
C TYR A 96 14.98 51.19 64.01
N LEU A 97 14.22 51.59 62.99
CA LEU A 97 13.65 50.66 62.02
C LEU A 97 14.69 50.04 61.08
N LYS A 98 15.86 50.66 60.85
CA LYS A 98 16.90 50.17 59.93
C LYS A 98 17.27 48.70 60.16
N ARG A 99 17.34 48.27 61.42
CA ARG A 99 17.66 46.87 61.76
C ARG A 99 16.52 45.91 61.40
N ALA A 100 15.28 46.30 61.67
CA ALA A 100 14.10 45.51 61.32
C ALA A 100 13.84 45.50 59.80
N THR A 101 14.06 46.64 59.13
CA THR A 101 13.93 46.74 57.68
C THR A 101 15.03 45.96 56.98
N ASN A 102 16.27 45.97 57.46
CA ASN A 102 17.36 45.20 56.83
C ASN A 102 17.05 43.69 56.72
N TRP A 103 16.44 43.10 57.75
CA TRP A 103 16.00 41.71 57.70
C TRP A 103 14.86 41.52 56.68
N PHE A 104 13.85 42.38 56.72
CA PHE A 104 12.74 42.34 55.77
C PHE A 104 13.18 42.55 54.32
N THR A 105 14.12 43.47 54.07
CA THR A 105 14.69 43.72 52.74
C THR A 105 15.53 42.55 52.25
N TRP A 106 16.27 41.90 53.15
CA TRP A 106 17.03 40.70 52.83
C TRP A 106 16.08 39.53 52.49
N GLU A 107 15.04 39.31 53.29
CA GLU A 107 14.03 38.28 53.06
C GLU A 107 13.25 38.53 51.76
N GLN A 108 12.92 39.79 51.44
CA GLN A 108 12.28 40.16 50.17
C GLN A 108 13.17 39.90 48.96
N VAL A 109 14.46 40.26 49.03
CA VAL A 109 15.42 39.94 47.97
C VAL A 109 15.51 38.42 47.82
N ASN A 110 15.70 37.68 48.91
CA ASN A 110 15.77 36.21 48.90
C ASN A 110 14.50 35.53 48.36
N PHE A 111 13.30 36.01 48.74
CA PHE A 111 12.04 35.49 48.22
C PHE A 111 11.93 35.74 46.72
N ASN A 112 12.19 36.96 46.29
CA ASN A 112 12.16 37.29 44.87
C ASN A 112 13.24 36.48 44.10
N ALA A 113 14.32 36.01 44.77
CA ALA A 113 15.35 35.11 44.20
C ALA A 113 14.78 33.78 43.81
N ALA A 114 14.12 33.20 44.81
CA ALA A 114 13.52 31.90 44.71
C ALA A 114 12.43 31.94 43.64
N VAL A 115 11.64 33.03 43.59
CA VAL A 115 10.62 33.23 42.56
C VAL A 115 11.24 33.38 41.17
N HIS A 116 12.26 34.22 41.00
CA HIS A 116 12.91 34.41 39.69
C HIS A 116 13.52 33.11 39.18
N GLN A 117 14.25 32.40 40.04
CA GLN A 117 14.87 31.12 39.72
C GLN A 117 13.80 30.05 39.41
N ALA A 118 12.74 29.95 40.22
CA ALA A 118 11.65 29.02 39.97
C ALA A 118 10.95 29.31 38.62
N LEU A 119 10.67 30.57 38.31
CA LEU A 119 10.08 30.96 37.01
C LEU A 119 11.02 30.68 35.83
N ARG A 120 12.33 30.77 36.04
CA ARG A 120 13.32 30.40 35.02
C ARG A 120 13.37 28.89 34.81
N ASP A 121 13.26 28.11 35.88
CA ASP A 121 13.23 26.66 35.80
C ASP A 121 11.92 26.14 35.17
N THR A 122 10.78 26.78 35.45
CA THR A 122 9.53 26.46 34.75
C THR A 122 9.59 26.85 33.27
N LEU A 123 10.17 28.00 32.92
CA LEU A 123 10.36 28.39 31.51
C LEU A 123 11.22 27.35 30.76
N ARG A 124 12.30 26.87 31.38
CA ARG A 124 13.14 25.81 30.80
C ARG A 124 12.36 24.52 30.59
N ALA A 125 11.62 24.07 31.60
CA ALA A 125 10.80 22.86 31.51
C ALA A 125 9.75 22.98 30.40
N LEU A 126 9.04 24.11 30.31
CA LEU A 126 8.07 24.38 29.25
C LEU A 126 8.72 24.36 27.86
N SER A 127 9.88 25.01 27.70
CA SER A 127 10.59 25.01 26.42
C SER A 127 11.06 23.61 26.00
N ALA A 128 11.45 22.75 26.95
CA ALA A 128 11.82 21.37 26.67
C ALA A 128 10.59 20.55 26.24
N CYS A 129 9.46 20.71 26.94
CA CYS A 129 8.21 20.06 26.56
C CYS A 129 7.73 20.49 25.16
N GLU A 130 7.85 21.77 24.81
CA GLU A 130 7.52 22.25 23.45
C GLU A 130 8.40 21.60 22.38
N GLN A 131 9.71 21.46 22.64
CA GLN A 131 10.63 20.79 21.72
C GLN A 131 10.30 19.30 21.55
N GLU A 132 9.95 18.62 22.65
CA GLU A 132 9.50 17.22 22.61
C GLU A 132 8.19 17.07 21.83
N LEU A 133 7.22 17.96 22.03
CA LEU A 133 5.97 17.97 21.27
C LEU A 133 6.21 18.20 19.77
N ALA A 134 7.08 19.15 19.41
CA ALA A 134 7.45 19.40 18.02
C ALA A 134 8.11 18.16 17.39
N ARG A 135 9.01 17.51 18.13
CA ARG A 135 9.64 16.26 17.68
C ARG A 135 8.63 15.14 17.47
N LEU A 136 7.73 14.91 18.43
CA LEU A 136 6.69 13.89 18.32
C LEU A 136 5.73 14.17 17.17
N ARG A 137 5.40 15.44 16.90
CA ARG A 137 4.59 15.84 15.73
C ARG A 137 5.29 15.44 14.42
N LEU A 138 6.58 15.76 14.28
CA LEU A 138 7.37 15.37 13.10
C LEU A 138 7.47 13.85 12.95
N GLU A 139 7.69 13.10 14.05
CA GLU A 139 7.73 11.64 14.02
C GLU A 139 6.38 11.04 13.59
N LEU A 140 5.26 11.61 14.07
CA LEU A 140 3.92 11.17 13.72
C LEU A 140 3.60 11.48 12.24
N GLU A 141 3.99 12.65 11.74
CA GLU A 141 3.87 12.99 10.32
C GLU A 141 4.67 12.04 9.43
N ALA A 142 5.92 11.75 9.80
CA ALA A 142 6.75 10.79 9.10
C ALA A 142 6.12 9.38 9.09
N GLN A 143 5.58 8.93 10.22
CA GLN A 143 4.85 7.65 10.31
C GLN A 143 3.59 7.64 9.45
N ARG A 144 2.81 8.73 9.43
CA ARG A 144 1.62 8.86 8.56
C ARG A 144 1.99 8.78 7.09
N LEU A 145 3.06 9.44 6.67
CA LEU A 145 3.56 9.35 5.29
C LEU A 145 4.02 7.93 4.96
N GLY A 146 4.74 7.28 5.87
CA GLY A 146 5.14 5.88 5.72
C GLY A 146 3.94 4.92 5.59
N LEU A 147 2.91 5.10 6.41
CA LEU A 147 1.68 4.31 6.31
C LEU A 147 0.94 4.54 4.99
N LYS A 148 0.86 5.79 4.51
CA LYS A 148 0.26 6.09 3.20
C LYS A 148 0.99 5.39 2.07
N GLN A 149 2.32 5.46 2.06
CA GLN A 149 3.14 4.74 1.08
C GLN A 149 2.91 3.23 1.16
N GLN A 150 2.84 2.67 2.38
CA GLN A 150 2.54 1.25 2.55
C GLN A 150 1.16 0.88 1.98
N THR A 151 0.12 1.68 2.25
CA THR A 151 -1.21 1.43 1.69
C THR A 151 -1.25 1.52 0.17
N GLU A 152 -0.49 2.44 -0.43
CA GLU A 152 -0.35 2.54 -1.89
C GLU A 152 0.34 1.29 -2.45
N THR A 153 1.45 0.85 -1.84
CA THR A 153 2.14 -0.38 -2.28
C THR A 153 1.26 -1.63 -2.12
N ILE A 154 0.43 -1.71 -1.08
CA ILE A 154 -0.51 -2.82 -0.91
C ILE A 154 -1.55 -2.81 -2.04
N ALA A 155 -2.13 -1.65 -2.35
CA ALA A 155 -3.09 -1.51 -3.45
C ALA A 155 -2.47 -1.88 -4.80
N GLU A 156 -1.22 -1.50 -5.06
CA GLU A 156 -0.49 -1.92 -6.27
C GLU A 156 -0.29 -3.44 -6.34
N VAL A 157 0.11 -4.06 -5.23
CA VAL A 157 0.29 -5.52 -5.16
C VAL A 157 -1.04 -6.25 -5.37
N GLU A 158 -2.14 -5.75 -4.81
CA GLU A 158 -3.48 -6.31 -5.01
C GLU A 158 -3.92 -6.20 -6.47
N ALA A 159 -3.68 -5.06 -7.12
CA ALA A 159 -3.96 -4.89 -8.55
C ALA A 159 -3.14 -5.87 -9.41
N GLN A 160 -1.86 -6.03 -9.11
CA GLN A 160 -1.00 -7.00 -9.79
C GLN A 160 -1.46 -8.45 -9.59
N ARG A 161 -1.90 -8.81 -8.36
CA ARG A 161 -2.47 -10.13 -8.07
C ARG A 161 -3.72 -10.39 -8.89
N ALA A 162 -4.65 -9.44 -8.94
CA ALA A 162 -5.87 -9.56 -9.76
C ALA A 162 -5.53 -9.74 -11.25
N GLN A 163 -4.52 -9.03 -11.75
CA GLN A 163 -4.05 -9.20 -13.13
C GLN A 163 -3.47 -10.59 -13.39
N LEU A 164 -2.65 -11.12 -12.47
CA LEU A 164 -2.09 -12.47 -12.58
C LEU A 164 -3.17 -13.55 -12.52
N GLU A 165 -4.18 -13.38 -11.66
CA GLU A 165 -5.32 -14.29 -11.59
C GLU A 165 -6.12 -14.31 -12.90
N ALA A 166 -6.36 -13.13 -13.50
CA ALA A 166 -7.02 -13.04 -14.80
C ALA A 166 -6.20 -13.71 -15.92
N GLN A 167 -4.88 -13.51 -15.95
CA GLN A 167 -3.98 -14.18 -16.90
C GLN A 167 -3.97 -15.70 -16.71
N ARG A 168 -3.98 -16.16 -15.46
CA ARG A 168 -4.04 -17.59 -15.15
C ARG A 168 -5.35 -18.21 -15.65
N ALA A 169 -6.48 -17.56 -15.39
CA ALA A 169 -7.78 -18.02 -15.89
C ALA A 169 -7.81 -18.10 -17.43
N GLN A 170 -7.19 -17.12 -18.10
CA GLN A 170 -7.07 -17.12 -19.56
C GLN A 170 -6.20 -18.29 -20.07
N LEU A 171 -5.07 -18.57 -19.42
CA LEU A 171 -4.22 -19.72 -19.77
C LEU A 171 -4.91 -21.05 -19.53
N GLU A 172 -5.66 -21.19 -18.43
CA GLU A 172 -6.44 -22.39 -18.13
C GLU A 172 -7.54 -22.62 -19.19
N ALA A 173 -8.23 -21.56 -19.61
CA ALA A 173 -9.21 -21.64 -20.70
C ALA A 173 -8.57 -22.03 -22.05
N GLN A 174 -7.42 -21.44 -22.40
CA GLN A 174 -6.69 -21.81 -23.61
C GLN A 174 -6.22 -23.26 -23.58
N ARG A 175 -5.73 -23.73 -22.42
CA ARG A 175 -5.32 -25.13 -22.23
C ARG A 175 -6.50 -26.07 -22.42
N ALA A 176 -7.65 -25.77 -21.81
CA ALA A 176 -8.86 -26.57 -21.97
C ALA A 176 -9.32 -26.63 -23.45
N GLN A 177 -9.22 -25.51 -24.17
CA GLN A 177 -9.53 -25.45 -25.60
C GLN A 177 -8.57 -26.33 -26.43
N LEU A 178 -7.27 -26.26 -26.17
CA LEU A 178 -6.27 -27.10 -26.85
C LEU A 178 -6.46 -28.59 -26.53
N GLU A 179 -6.79 -28.93 -25.29
CA GLU A 179 -7.10 -30.31 -24.90
C GLU A 179 -8.35 -30.82 -25.63
N ALA A 180 -9.41 -30.01 -25.74
CA ALA A 180 -10.61 -30.34 -26.51
C ALA A 180 -10.34 -30.50 -28.02
N GLN A 181 -9.47 -29.64 -28.59
CA GLN A 181 -9.05 -29.80 -29.98
C GLN A 181 -8.23 -31.08 -30.19
N ARG A 182 -7.33 -31.38 -29.26
CA ARG A 182 -6.51 -32.61 -29.30
C ARG A 182 -7.39 -33.86 -29.23
N THR A 183 -8.35 -33.92 -28.31
CA THR A 183 -9.26 -35.08 -28.22
C THR A 183 -10.08 -35.23 -29.49
N ARG A 184 -10.61 -34.13 -30.05
CA ARG A 184 -11.33 -34.15 -31.33
C ARG A 184 -10.47 -34.66 -32.49
N LEU A 185 -9.21 -34.25 -32.57
CA LEU A 185 -8.30 -34.75 -33.61
C LEU A 185 -7.99 -36.24 -33.43
N ILE A 186 -7.78 -36.68 -32.19
CA ILE A 186 -7.55 -38.10 -31.89
C ILE A 186 -8.77 -38.95 -32.29
N THR A 187 -9.99 -38.50 -32.00
CA THR A 187 -11.20 -39.22 -32.40
C THR A 187 -11.34 -39.28 -33.91
N GLN A 188 -11.13 -38.16 -34.62
CA GLN A 188 -11.17 -38.12 -36.08
C GLN A 188 -10.12 -39.03 -36.74
N LEU A 189 -8.89 -39.04 -36.21
CA LEU A 189 -7.85 -39.95 -36.70
C LEU A 189 -8.20 -41.41 -36.41
N GLY A 190 -8.82 -41.71 -35.27
CA GLY A 190 -9.30 -43.05 -34.94
C GLY A 190 -10.41 -43.52 -35.88
N GLU A 191 -11.36 -42.65 -36.21
CA GLU A 191 -12.42 -42.92 -37.18
C GLU A 191 -11.85 -43.16 -38.57
N LEU A 192 -10.95 -42.29 -39.05
CA LEU A 192 -10.31 -42.44 -40.36
C LEU A 192 -9.50 -43.75 -40.44
N ALA A 193 -8.73 -44.08 -39.40
CA ALA A 193 -7.97 -45.32 -39.34
C ALA A 193 -8.88 -46.55 -39.37
N ARG A 194 -10.06 -46.48 -38.74
CA ARG A 194 -11.07 -47.54 -38.80
C ARG A 194 -11.65 -47.67 -40.20
N GLU A 195 -12.04 -46.56 -40.84
CA GLU A 195 -12.54 -46.59 -42.22
C GLU A 195 -11.52 -47.16 -43.20
N LEU A 196 -10.24 -46.81 -43.05
CA LEU A 196 -9.17 -47.36 -43.90
C LEU A 196 -9.05 -48.88 -43.74
N ARG A 197 -9.07 -49.39 -42.50
CA ARG A 197 -9.07 -50.84 -42.25
C ARG A 197 -10.29 -51.54 -42.87
N GLU A 198 -11.49 -50.97 -42.70
CA GLU A 198 -12.71 -51.52 -43.28
C GLU A 198 -12.66 -51.53 -44.82
N ARG A 199 -12.09 -50.49 -45.45
CA ARG A 199 -11.86 -50.46 -46.91
C ARG A 199 -10.83 -51.49 -47.36
N ASP A 200 -9.73 -51.63 -46.63
CA ASP A 200 -8.69 -52.61 -46.93
C ASP A 200 -9.22 -54.05 -46.82
N GLU A 201 -10.00 -54.36 -45.78
CA GLU A 201 -10.67 -55.67 -45.62
C GLU A 201 -11.62 -55.97 -46.78
N ARG A 202 -12.47 -55.01 -47.16
CA ARG A 202 -13.39 -55.17 -48.31
C ARG A 202 -12.62 -55.40 -49.60
N LEU A 203 -11.55 -54.64 -49.86
CA LEU A 203 -10.71 -54.82 -51.05
C LEU A 203 -10.04 -56.20 -51.08
N GLN A 204 -9.58 -56.70 -49.94
CA GLN A 204 -9.00 -58.04 -49.85
C GLN A 204 -10.04 -59.13 -50.11
N ASP A 205 -11.25 -58.99 -49.61
CA ASP A 205 -12.33 -59.93 -49.87
C ASP A 205 -12.78 -59.90 -51.34
N ASP A 206 -12.91 -58.71 -51.94
CA ASP A 206 -13.19 -58.55 -53.37
C ASP A 206 -12.10 -59.20 -54.23
N GLN A 207 -10.82 -58.99 -53.89
CA GLN A 207 -9.69 -59.65 -54.56
C GLN A 207 -9.78 -61.18 -54.45
N ARG A 208 -10.09 -61.72 -53.26
CA ARG A 208 -10.26 -63.17 -53.06
C ARG A 208 -11.39 -63.74 -53.92
N VAL A 209 -12.51 -63.03 -54.03
CA VAL A 209 -13.63 -63.45 -54.90
C VAL A 209 -13.21 -63.43 -56.36
N CYS A 210 -12.55 -62.37 -56.82
CA CYS A 210 -12.05 -62.25 -58.20
C CYS A 210 -11.07 -63.39 -58.53
N PHE A 211 -10.11 -63.68 -57.65
CA PHE A 211 -9.17 -64.78 -57.83
C PHE A 211 -9.88 -66.14 -57.90
N LYS A 212 -10.89 -66.39 -57.04
CA LYS A 212 -11.69 -67.61 -57.11
C LYS A 212 -12.44 -67.72 -58.43
N GLN A 213 -13.08 -66.66 -58.89
CA GLN A 213 -13.79 -66.64 -60.18
C GLN A 213 -12.84 -66.91 -61.35
N LEU A 214 -11.67 -66.25 -61.38
CA LEU A 214 -10.64 -66.50 -62.40
C LEU A 214 -10.14 -67.95 -62.35
N SER A 215 -9.92 -68.51 -61.16
CA SER A 215 -9.51 -69.90 -61.01
C SER A 215 -10.57 -70.88 -61.52
N LEU A 216 -11.86 -70.62 -61.24
CA LEU A 216 -12.98 -71.43 -61.72
C LEU A 216 -13.08 -71.37 -63.24
N GLN A 217 -13.05 -70.18 -63.82
CA GLN A 217 -13.04 -69.99 -65.28
C GLN A 217 -11.87 -70.71 -65.95
N ALA A 218 -10.67 -70.64 -65.36
CA ALA A 218 -9.51 -71.37 -65.84
C ALA A 218 -9.75 -72.89 -65.81
N THR A 219 -10.27 -73.43 -64.69
CA THR A 219 -10.57 -74.87 -64.59
C THR A 219 -11.69 -75.31 -65.55
N GLU A 220 -12.74 -74.51 -65.72
CA GLU A 220 -13.81 -74.77 -66.68
C GLU A 220 -13.29 -74.79 -68.11
N SER A 221 -12.46 -73.81 -68.48
CA SER A 221 -11.83 -73.76 -69.80
C SER A 221 -10.94 -74.98 -70.05
N ALA A 222 -10.16 -75.41 -69.06
CA ALA A 222 -9.32 -76.61 -69.16
C ALA A 222 -10.16 -77.89 -69.33
N VAL A 223 -11.27 -78.02 -68.62
CA VAL A 223 -12.19 -79.17 -68.78
C VAL A 223 -12.84 -79.18 -70.17
N LEU A 224 -13.22 -78.00 -70.69
CA LEU A 224 -13.76 -77.86 -72.03
C LEU A 224 -12.71 -78.22 -73.10
N GLU A 225 -11.47 -77.77 -72.94
CA GLU A 225 -10.34 -78.13 -73.80
C GLU A 225 -10.07 -79.64 -73.75
N ASP A 226 -10.01 -80.25 -72.58
CA ASP A 226 -9.83 -81.70 -72.42
C ASP A 226 -10.96 -82.50 -73.09
N ARG A 227 -12.21 -82.03 -72.96
CA ARG A 227 -13.35 -82.67 -73.64
C ARG A 227 -13.26 -82.52 -75.16
N ALA A 228 -12.82 -81.37 -75.65
CA ALA A 228 -12.58 -81.15 -77.08
C ALA A 228 -11.45 -82.05 -77.60
N ARG A 229 -10.33 -82.14 -76.86
CA ARG A 229 -9.20 -83.04 -77.17
C ARG A 229 -9.64 -84.49 -77.24
N ARG A 230 -10.35 -85.01 -76.23
CA ARG A 230 -10.88 -86.38 -76.23
C ARG A 230 -11.81 -86.65 -77.41
N LYS A 231 -12.65 -85.69 -77.79
CA LYS A 231 -13.49 -85.81 -79.01
C LYS A 231 -12.64 -85.89 -80.27
N THR A 232 -11.62 -85.05 -80.41
CA THR A 232 -10.73 -85.07 -81.57
C THR A 232 -9.89 -86.34 -81.63
N GLU A 233 -9.43 -86.85 -80.49
CA GLU A 233 -8.70 -88.13 -80.39
C GLU A 233 -9.59 -89.30 -80.79
N ALA A 234 -10.83 -89.36 -80.30
CA ALA A 234 -11.79 -90.40 -80.68
C ALA A 234 -12.10 -90.38 -82.19
N LEU A 235 -12.29 -89.20 -82.79
CA LEU A 235 -12.47 -89.07 -84.24
C LEU A 235 -11.22 -89.50 -85.02
N LEU A 236 -10.02 -89.19 -84.51
CA LEU A 236 -8.75 -89.64 -85.10
C LEU A 236 -8.60 -91.16 -85.04
N GLU A 237 -8.94 -91.80 -83.92
CA GLU A 237 -8.95 -93.27 -83.81
C GLU A 237 -9.95 -93.91 -84.77
N GLU A 238 -11.15 -93.33 -84.91
CA GLU A 238 -12.14 -93.81 -85.88
C GLU A 238 -11.63 -93.68 -87.32
N LEU A 239 -11.01 -92.56 -87.67
CA LEU A 239 -10.38 -92.36 -88.97
C LEU A 239 -9.25 -93.36 -89.22
N LYS A 240 -8.37 -93.60 -88.23
CA LYS A 240 -7.31 -94.62 -88.31
C LYS A 240 -7.89 -96.00 -88.59
N ARG A 241 -8.92 -96.42 -87.84
CA ARG A 241 -9.62 -97.70 -88.08
C ARG A 241 -10.21 -97.79 -89.48
N ARG A 242 -10.80 -96.71 -90.00
CA ARG A 242 -11.33 -96.67 -91.37
C ARG A 242 -10.23 -96.79 -92.42
N VAL A 243 -9.07 -96.16 -92.21
CA VAL A 243 -7.91 -96.30 -93.10
C VAL A 243 -7.39 -97.74 -93.10
N GLU A 244 -7.19 -98.34 -91.93
CA GLU A 244 -6.76 -99.75 -91.79
C GLU A 244 -7.73 -100.71 -92.50
N GLN A 245 -9.04 -100.49 -92.36
CA GLN A 245 -10.06 -101.27 -93.08
C GLN A 245 -9.99 -101.12 -94.60
N LEU A 246 -9.68 -99.93 -95.10
CA LEU A 246 -9.53 -99.68 -96.54
C LEU A 246 -8.23 -100.29 -97.09
N GLU A 247 -7.15 -100.29 -96.31
CA GLU A 247 -5.90 -100.95 -96.66
C GLU A 247 -6.07 -102.48 -96.68
N ALA A 248 -6.77 -103.05 -95.70
CA ALA A 248 -7.13 -104.47 -95.68
C ALA A 248 -8.04 -104.90 -96.84
N ARG A 249 -8.85 -103.98 -97.41
CA ARG A 249 -9.68 -104.24 -98.61
C ARG A 249 -8.93 -104.13 -99.93
N LYS A 250 -7.75 -103.50 -99.95
CA LYS A 250 -6.89 -103.36 -101.15
C LYS A 250 -5.85 -104.49 -101.26
N SER A 251 -5.68 -105.28 -100.21
CA SER A 251 -4.80 -106.45 -100.13
C SER A 251 -5.54 -107.71 -100.55
#